data_AF-A0A3D9AQY6-F1
#
_entry.id   AF-A0A3D9AQY6-F1
#
_cell.length_a   1.000
_cell.length_b   1.000
_cell.length_c   1.000
_cell.angle_alpha   90.00
_cell.angle_beta   90.00
_cell.angle_gamma   90.00
#
_symmetry.space_group_name_H-M   'P 1'
#
loop_
_entity.id
_entity.type
_entity.pdbx_description
1 polymer ?
#
loop_
_entity_poly.entity_id
_entity_poly.type
_entity_poly.pdbx_seq_one_letter_code
_entity_poly.pdbx_strand_id
1 'polypeptide(L)'
;MKRNFNLCLIAGAIAATSLAACSDDKMDDNVLPQQEVQSATIEQPGELEKICSYVDNYWSSSAVLKTSLQNSTDTNFMNSQMTKIASLWGRSNPTLRFVDDPSNFNSTYNAISYSTGKIYYGYAIYYDAKSKGGDIVNAMILAHEYGHQLQYIFGLPSTSENTARPNELEADGFAGYYLRRPNGYNKTNFSEIAAAYEFAQSIGDYQTSSPNHHGTPAQRRSAVRLGFLLGQYDLNASNFDYNFFYYYQGVLNGTYKMGKNIANPEIDAYMSQYIDELKKIQTGEISAEEFKNLK
;
A
#
# COMPACT_ATOMS: atom_id res chain seq x y z
N MET A 1 -76.60 -5.09 -33.71
CA MET A 1 -76.75 -4.83 -35.16
C MET A 1 -76.09 -3.50 -35.47
N LYS A 2 -75.28 -3.45 -36.55
CA LYS A 2 -74.38 -2.38 -37.04
C LYS A 2 -72.97 -2.32 -36.44
N ARG A 3 -72.03 -2.83 -37.26
CA ARG A 3 -70.57 -2.61 -37.26
C ARG A 3 -70.29 -1.19 -37.79
N ASN A 4 -69.14 -0.62 -37.42
CA ASN A 4 -68.15 -0.15 -38.41
C ASN A 4 -66.73 -0.06 -37.80
N PHE A 5 -65.80 -0.63 -38.58
CA PHE A 5 -64.33 -0.52 -38.58
C PHE A 5 -63.90 0.95 -38.88
N ASN A 6 -62.68 1.47 -38.74
CA ASN A 6 -61.32 0.93 -38.59
C ASN A 6 -60.34 2.09 -38.24
N LEU A 7 -59.08 1.71 -37.97
CA LEU A 7 -57.80 2.35 -38.30
C LEU A 7 -56.91 2.93 -37.19
N CYS A 8 -55.71 2.34 -37.17
CA CYS A 8 -54.51 2.54 -36.36
C CYS A 8 -53.92 3.95 -36.40
N LEU A 9 -53.25 4.33 -35.32
CA LEU A 9 -51.95 5.03 -35.37
C LEU A 9 -51.07 4.56 -34.20
N ILE A 10 -49.84 4.19 -34.55
CA ILE A 10 -48.73 3.77 -33.70
C ILE A 10 -48.05 5.03 -33.14
N ALA A 11 -47.61 5.00 -31.87
CA ALA A 11 -46.26 5.37 -31.41
C ALA A 11 -46.22 5.78 -29.92
N GLY A 12 -45.17 5.32 -29.23
CA GLY A 12 -44.58 6.06 -28.11
C GLY A 12 -44.75 5.48 -26.72
N ALA A 13 -44.15 4.31 -26.45
CA ALA A 13 -43.85 3.90 -25.09
C ALA A 13 -42.69 4.77 -24.55
N ILE A 14 -42.97 5.66 -23.59
CA ILE A 14 -41.94 6.36 -22.82
C ILE A 14 -41.55 5.44 -21.67
N ALA A 15 -40.41 4.78 -21.81
CA ALA A 15 -39.75 4.12 -20.69
C ALA A 15 -39.17 5.19 -19.77
N ALA A 16 -39.75 5.35 -18.58
CA ALA A 16 -39.16 6.16 -17.53
C ALA A 16 -37.97 5.40 -16.94
N THR A 17 -36.76 5.68 -17.43
CA THR A 17 -35.52 5.24 -16.78
C THR A 17 -35.29 6.13 -15.56
N SER A 18 -35.59 5.59 -14.37
CA SER A 18 -35.14 6.18 -13.11
C SER A 18 -33.62 6.02 -13.02
N LEU A 19 -32.87 7.10 -13.29
CA LEU A 19 -31.48 7.21 -12.89
C LEU A 19 -31.44 7.34 -11.37
N ALA A 20 -31.04 6.28 -10.68
CA ALA A 20 -30.64 6.39 -9.28
C ALA A 20 -29.28 7.11 -9.25
N ALA A 21 -29.32 8.42 -9.06
CA ALA A 21 -28.14 9.19 -8.71
C ALA A 21 -27.72 8.85 -7.27
N CYS A 22 -26.42 8.70 -7.05
CA CYS A 22 -25.80 8.48 -5.74
C CYS A 22 -26.32 9.51 -4.73
N SER A 23 -26.66 9.03 -3.53
CA SER A 23 -27.24 9.82 -2.45
C SER A 23 -26.39 11.05 -2.10
N ASP A 24 -27.03 12.21 -2.06
CA ASP A 24 -26.47 13.45 -1.54
C ASP A 24 -27.02 13.67 -0.13
N ASP A 25 -26.14 13.68 0.87
CA ASP A 25 -26.50 13.91 2.27
C ASP A 25 -26.85 15.40 2.44
N LYS A 26 -28.09 15.67 2.85
CA LYS A 26 -28.54 17.02 3.19
C LYS A 26 -27.78 17.53 4.43
N MET A 27 -27.06 18.66 4.30
CA MET A 27 -26.68 19.48 5.44
C MET A 27 -27.54 20.75 5.50
N ASP A 28 -28.04 21.03 6.71
CA ASP A 28 -28.91 22.14 7.09
C ASP A 28 -28.31 23.52 6.80
N ASP A 29 -29.18 24.44 6.36
CA ASP A 29 -28.92 25.86 6.21
C ASP A 29 -28.74 26.56 7.57
N ASN A 30 -27.58 27.19 7.78
CA ASN A 30 -27.46 28.34 8.69
C ASN A 30 -26.46 29.36 8.13
N VAL A 31 -26.98 30.53 7.77
CA VAL A 31 -26.26 31.65 7.15
C VAL A 31 -25.68 32.58 8.21
N LEU A 32 -24.35 32.82 8.19
CA LEU A 32 -23.68 34.01 8.74
C LEU A 32 -22.43 34.37 7.88
N PRO A 33 -21.97 35.65 7.87
CA PRO A 33 -21.45 36.27 6.64
C PRO A 33 -19.93 36.20 6.40
N GLN A 34 -19.62 35.82 5.16
CA GLN A 34 -18.56 36.24 4.23
C GLN A 34 -17.19 36.72 4.78
N GLN A 35 -16.22 35.80 4.76
CA GLN A 35 -14.81 36.11 4.52
C GLN A 35 -14.39 35.52 3.17
N GLU A 36 -13.67 36.30 2.38
CA GLU A 36 -13.15 35.94 1.05
C GLU A 36 -12.23 34.71 1.13
N VAL A 37 -12.75 33.55 0.72
CA VAL A 37 -11.94 32.37 0.43
C VAL A 37 -11.67 32.39 -1.08
N GLN A 38 -10.39 32.41 -1.46
CA GLN A 38 -9.94 32.15 -2.82
C GLN A 38 -10.68 30.92 -3.36
N SER A 39 -11.48 31.15 -4.40
CA SER A 39 -12.23 30.12 -5.11
C SER A 39 -11.25 29.10 -5.69
N ALA A 40 -11.01 28.01 -4.96
CA ALA A 40 -10.51 26.79 -5.55
C ALA A 40 -11.54 26.37 -6.59
N THR A 41 -11.18 26.45 -7.86
CA THR A 41 -12.02 25.99 -8.96
C THR A 41 -12.39 24.54 -8.69
N ILE A 42 -13.68 24.25 -8.54
CA ILE A 42 -14.16 22.87 -8.45
C ILE A 42 -13.92 22.24 -9.81
N GLU A 43 -12.83 21.48 -9.91
CA GLU A 43 -12.45 20.77 -11.12
C GLU A 43 -13.57 19.78 -11.48
N GLN A 44 -14.14 19.93 -12.67
CA GLN A 44 -15.24 19.09 -13.12
C GLN A 44 -14.70 17.70 -13.50
N PRO A 45 -15.42 16.61 -13.18
CA PRO A 45 -15.01 15.27 -13.56
C PRO A 45 -14.91 15.15 -15.09
N GLY A 46 -13.82 14.57 -15.57
CA GLY A 46 -13.62 14.26 -16.98
C GLY A 46 -14.55 13.15 -17.48
N GLU A 47 -14.45 12.80 -18.76
CA GLU A 47 -15.34 11.83 -19.41
C GLU A 47 -15.25 10.42 -18.79
N LEU A 48 -14.07 10.03 -18.29
CA LEU A 48 -13.88 8.75 -17.62
C LEU A 48 -14.42 8.77 -16.19
N GLU A 49 -14.22 9.87 -15.46
CA GLU A 49 -14.72 10.07 -14.09
C GLU A 49 -16.25 10.14 -14.02
N LYS A 50 -16.93 10.40 -15.16
CA LYS A 50 -18.40 10.31 -15.28
C LYS A 50 -18.91 8.87 -15.35
N ILE A 51 -18.03 7.89 -15.61
CA ILE A 51 -18.39 6.47 -15.59
C ILE A 51 -18.34 6.02 -14.13
N CYS A 52 -19.45 5.50 -13.61
CA CYS A 52 -19.54 5.02 -12.23
C CYS A 52 -18.57 3.86 -11.88
N SER A 53 -17.83 3.36 -12.87
CA SER A 53 -16.85 2.28 -12.81
C SER A 53 -15.45 2.68 -13.29
N TYR A 54 -15.05 3.94 -13.10
CA TYR A 54 -13.69 4.37 -13.34
C TYR A 54 -13.04 4.82 -12.04
N VAL A 55 -11.91 4.19 -11.69
CA VAL A 55 -11.07 4.61 -10.55
C VAL A 55 -10.07 5.68 -11.01
N ASP A 56 -9.14 5.29 -11.88
CA ASP A 56 -8.17 6.12 -12.59
C ASP A 56 -7.44 5.26 -13.65
N ASN A 57 -6.40 5.83 -14.30
CA ASN A 57 -5.63 5.17 -15.36
C ASN A 57 -4.72 4.01 -14.90
N TYR A 58 -4.56 3.78 -13.59
CA TYR A 58 -3.79 2.66 -13.04
C TYR A 58 -4.63 1.40 -12.83
N TRP A 59 -5.95 1.49 -12.99
CA TRP A 59 -6.89 0.38 -12.85
C TRP A 59 -7.60 0.09 -14.17
N SER A 60 -8.19 -1.09 -14.28
CA SER A 60 -9.06 -1.45 -15.41
C SER A 60 -10.21 -0.44 -15.56
N SER A 61 -10.64 -0.17 -16.78
CA SER A 61 -11.74 0.76 -17.08
C SER A 61 -13.11 0.29 -16.57
N SER A 62 -13.22 -0.98 -16.14
CA SER A 62 -14.40 -1.54 -15.48
C SER A 62 -14.30 -1.57 -13.95
N ALA A 63 -13.17 -1.14 -13.38
CA ALA A 63 -12.93 -1.18 -11.95
C ALA A 63 -13.68 -0.07 -11.20
N VAL A 64 -14.30 -0.42 -10.09
CA VAL A 64 -15.10 0.46 -9.24
C VAL A 64 -14.40 0.71 -7.90
N LEU A 65 -14.41 1.96 -7.45
CA LEU A 65 -13.91 2.32 -6.13
C LEU A 65 -14.97 2.02 -5.07
N LYS A 66 -14.56 1.36 -3.98
CA LYS A 66 -15.40 0.93 -2.86
C LYS A 66 -14.85 1.46 -1.55
N THR A 67 -15.75 1.66 -0.58
CA THR A 67 -15.41 2.05 0.80
C THR A 67 -15.22 0.85 1.73
N SER A 68 -15.63 -0.35 1.30
CA SER A 68 -15.53 -1.60 2.05
C SER A 68 -15.02 -2.73 1.17
N LEU A 69 -14.52 -3.79 1.81
CA LEU A 69 -14.33 -5.12 1.22
C LEU A 69 -15.66 -5.89 1.23
N GLN A 70 -15.66 -7.15 0.77
CA GLN A 70 -16.89 -7.96 0.66
C GLN A 70 -17.57 -8.22 2.02
N ASN A 71 -16.82 -8.15 3.12
CA ASN A 71 -17.38 -8.29 4.46
C ASN A 71 -16.84 -7.21 5.42
N SER A 72 -17.62 -6.97 6.48
CA SER A 72 -17.33 -5.93 7.47
C SER A 72 -16.12 -6.28 8.35
N THR A 73 -15.87 -7.56 8.62
CA THR A 73 -14.71 -7.99 9.43
C THR A 73 -13.40 -7.58 8.77
N ASP A 74 -13.26 -7.88 7.49
CA ASP A 74 -12.09 -7.56 6.67
C ASP A 74 -11.92 -6.05 6.51
N THR A 75 -13.04 -5.34 6.29
CA THR A 75 -13.06 -3.88 6.21
C THR A 75 -12.59 -3.26 7.53
N ASN A 76 -13.12 -3.72 8.65
CA ASN A 76 -12.76 -3.23 9.98
C ASN A 76 -11.29 -3.54 10.31
N PHE A 77 -10.82 -4.73 9.92
CA PHE A 77 -9.42 -5.10 10.04
C PHE A 77 -8.52 -4.11 9.30
N MET A 78 -8.75 -3.86 8.01
CA MET A 78 -7.92 -2.96 7.20
C MET A 78 -7.94 -1.52 7.73
N ASN A 79 -9.11 -0.99 8.11
CA ASN A 79 -9.22 0.35 8.69
C ASN A 79 -8.52 0.46 10.06
N SER A 80 -8.59 -0.61 10.87
CA SER A 80 -7.87 -0.68 12.14
C SER A 80 -6.36 -0.71 11.91
N GLN A 81 -5.87 -1.53 10.98
CA GLN A 81 -4.45 -1.56 10.62
C GLN A 81 -3.97 -0.19 10.12
N MET A 82 -4.73 0.47 9.22
CA MET A 82 -4.39 1.81 8.74
C MET A 82 -4.20 2.80 9.90
N THR A 83 -5.13 2.79 10.86
CA THR A 83 -5.05 3.65 12.05
C THR A 83 -3.83 3.31 12.92
N LYS A 84 -3.53 2.03 13.13
CA LYS A 84 -2.36 1.61 13.91
C LYS A 84 -1.05 2.01 13.23
N ILE A 85 -0.95 1.80 11.92
CA ILE A 85 0.23 2.18 11.12
C ILE A 85 0.42 3.71 11.18
N ALA A 86 -0.63 4.48 10.91
CA ALA A 86 -0.54 5.94 10.98
C ALA A 86 -0.14 6.44 12.37
N SER A 87 -0.73 5.87 13.42
CA SER A 87 -0.43 6.20 14.82
C SER A 87 1.00 5.86 15.19
N LEU A 88 1.55 4.73 14.71
CA LEU A 88 2.95 4.35 14.93
C LEU A 88 3.91 5.45 14.46
N TRP A 89 3.59 6.11 13.35
CA TRP A 89 4.39 7.18 12.78
C TRP A 89 3.99 8.59 13.26
N GLY A 90 3.02 8.70 14.16
CA GLY A 90 2.51 10.00 14.65
C GLY A 90 1.80 10.81 13.56
N ARG A 91 1.10 10.14 12.65
CA ARG A 91 0.47 10.71 11.45
C ARG A 91 -1.02 10.37 11.37
N SER A 92 -1.73 11.04 10.46
CA SER A 92 -3.12 10.77 10.14
C SER A 92 -3.27 9.66 9.09
N ASN A 93 -4.46 9.10 9.01
CA ASN A 93 -4.78 8.11 7.99
C ASN A 93 -4.85 8.79 6.61
N PRO A 94 -4.16 8.27 5.57
CA PRO A 94 -4.52 8.56 4.20
C PRO A 94 -5.93 8.00 3.91
N THR A 95 -6.52 8.48 2.83
CA THR A 95 -7.80 7.92 2.37
C THR A 95 -7.57 6.49 1.87
N LEU A 96 -8.05 5.50 2.63
CA LEU A 96 -8.08 4.11 2.21
C LEU A 96 -9.38 3.81 1.46
N ARG A 97 -9.26 3.26 0.25
CA ARG A 97 -10.38 2.72 -0.54
C ARG A 97 -10.00 1.38 -1.13
N PHE A 98 -11.01 0.62 -1.54
CA PHE A 98 -10.82 -0.68 -2.15
C PHE A 98 -11.24 -0.66 -3.60
N VAL A 99 -10.60 -1.47 -4.42
CA VAL A 99 -10.90 -1.55 -5.86
C VAL A 99 -11.43 -2.92 -6.19
N ASP A 100 -12.64 -2.96 -6.72
CA ASP A 100 -13.31 -4.17 -7.21
C ASP A 100 -13.48 -4.05 -8.73
N ASP A 101 -13.40 -5.15 -9.46
CA ASP A 101 -13.69 -5.18 -10.89
C ASP A 101 -14.67 -6.32 -11.17
N PRO A 102 -15.97 -6.03 -11.28
CA PRO A 102 -16.99 -7.02 -11.55
C PRO A 102 -16.82 -7.75 -12.89
N SER A 103 -16.08 -7.16 -13.83
CA SER A 103 -15.85 -7.73 -15.16
C SER A 103 -14.60 -8.61 -15.21
N ASN A 104 -13.57 -8.27 -14.41
CA ASN A 104 -12.33 -9.02 -14.33
C ASN A 104 -11.68 -8.85 -12.95
N PHE A 105 -12.08 -9.67 -11.98
CA PHE A 105 -11.58 -9.61 -10.61
C PHE A 105 -10.04 -9.51 -10.52
N ASN A 106 -9.31 -10.31 -11.31
CA ASN A 106 -7.85 -10.35 -11.30
C ASN A 106 -7.18 -9.07 -11.79
N SER A 107 -7.90 -8.16 -12.46
CA SER A 107 -7.37 -6.84 -12.83
C SER A 107 -7.06 -5.98 -11.60
N THR A 108 -7.62 -6.34 -10.43
CA THR A 108 -7.41 -5.67 -9.15
C THR A 108 -6.28 -6.31 -8.33
N TYR A 109 -5.38 -7.06 -8.95
CA TYR A 109 -4.20 -7.61 -8.28
C TYR A 109 -3.13 -6.51 -8.12
N ASN A 110 -3.44 -5.48 -7.33
CA ASN A 110 -2.52 -4.39 -7.03
C ASN A 110 -2.93 -3.65 -5.75
N ALA A 111 -1.98 -2.97 -5.12
CA ALA A 111 -2.21 -1.94 -4.12
C ALA A 111 -1.36 -0.73 -4.50
N ILE A 112 -1.92 0.47 -4.41
CA ILE A 112 -1.26 1.69 -4.90
C ILE A 112 -1.37 2.79 -3.88
N SER A 113 -0.22 3.32 -3.50
CA SER A 113 -0.04 4.54 -2.72
C SER A 113 0.10 5.76 -3.64
N TYR A 114 -0.71 6.79 -3.42
CA TYR A 114 -0.71 8.01 -4.22
C TYR A 114 -0.14 9.17 -3.39
N SER A 115 0.70 10.00 -4.01
CA SER A 115 1.29 11.19 -3.38
C SER A 115 0.27 12.21 -2.87
N THR A 116 -1.00 12.09 -3.28
CA THR A 116 -2.12 12.94 -2.85
C THR A 116 -2.79 12.47 -1.55
N GLY A 117 -2.17 11.58 -0.79
CA GLY A 117 -2.70 11.14 0.51
C GLY A 117 -3.76 10.05 0.40
N LYS A 118 -3.66 9.14 -0.58
CA LYS A 118 -4.63 8.07 -0.83
C LYS A 118 -3.92 6.74 -1.00
N ILE A 119 -4.55 5.66 -0.54
CA ILE A 119 -4.14 4.28 -0.82
C ILE A 119 -5.35 3.54 -1.37
N TYR A 120 -5.21 2.98 -2.57
CA TYR A 120 -6.24 2.14 -3.19
C TYR A 120 -5.77 0.69 -3.18
N TYR A 121 -6.62 -0.19 -2.65
CA TYR A 121 -6.27 -1.57 -2.37
C TYR A 121 -7.21 -2.52 -3.12
N GLY A 122 -6.67 -3.28 -4.07
CA GLY A 122 -7.48 -4.13 -4.93
C GLY A 122 -8.00 -5.39 -4.22
N TYR A 123 -9.19 -5.84 -4.62
CA TYR A 123 -9.82 -7.02 -4.08
C TYR A 123 -9.00 -8.29 -4.35
N ALA A 124 -8.49 -8.48 -5.57
CA ALA A 124 -7.78 -9.71 -5.91
C ALA A 124 -6.51 -9.89 -5.10
N ILE A 125 -5.69 -8.85 -4.94
CA ILE A 125 -4.49 -8.93 -4.10
C ILE A 125 -4.86 -9.14 -2.62
N TYR A 126 -5.95 -8.54 -2.13
CA TYR A 126 -6.40 -8.70 -0.75
C TYR A 126 -6.75 -10.16 -0.43
N TYR A 127 -7.59 -10.77 -1.26
CA TYR A 127 -8.09 -12.12 -1.03
C TYR A 127 -7.01 -13.17 -1.29
N ASP A 128 -6.13 -12.96 -2.27
CA ASP A 128 -4.97 -13.82 -2.48
C ASP A 128 -4.01 -13.76 -1.28
N ALA A 129 -3.63 -12.56 -0.81
CA ALA A 129 -2.79 -12.38 0.37
C ALA A 129 -3.39 -13.05 1.61
N LYS A 130 -4.70 -12.86 1.84
CA LYS A 130 -5.42 -13.49 2.95
C LYS A 130 -5.40 -15.02 2.83
N SER A 131 -5.53 -15.58 1.63
CA SER A 131 -5.47 -17.02 1.41
C SER A 131 -4.08 -17.63 1.65
N LYS A 132 -3.01 -16.88 1.39
CA LYS A 132 -1.61 -17.33 1.52
C LYS A 132 -1.09 -17.30 2.95
N GLY A 133 -1.57 -16.37 3.79
CA GLY A 133 -1.03 -16.20 5.13
C GLY A 133 -1.94 -15.51 6.15
N GLY A 134 -3.20 -15.29 5.80
CA GLY A 134 -4.15 -14.58 6.64
C GLY A 134 -3.89 -13.08 6.72
N ASP A 135 -4.43 -12.49 7.78
CA ASP A 135 -4.50 -11.03 7.97
C ASP A 135 -3.12 -10.35 8.07
N ILE A 136 -2.08 -11.06 8.51
CA ILE A 136 -0.73 -10.50 8.63
C ILE A 136 -0.13 -10.11 7.27
N VAL A 137 -0.47 -10.83 6.21
CA VAL A 137 0.03 -10.51 4.86
C VAL A 137 -0.57 -9.18 4.39
N ASN A 138 -1.87 -9.00 4.57
CA ASN A 138 -2.55 -7.73 4.26
C ASN A 138 -2.07 -6.58 5.16
N ALA A 139 -1.76 -6.83 6.43
CA ALA A 139 -1.14 -5.82 7.30
C ALA A 139 0.24 -5.38 6.80
N MET A 140 1.04 -6.32 6.30
CA MET A 140 2.35 -6.03 5.72
C MET A 140 2.21 -5.17 4.46
N ILE A 141 1.37 -5.56 3.51
CA ILE A 141 1.14 -4.81 2.27
C ILE A 141 0.65 -3.40 2.60
N LEU A 142 -0.31 -3.27 3.52
CA LEU A 142 -0.81 -1.95 3.91
C LEU A 142 0.27 -1.07 4.57
N ALA A 143 1.18 -1.66 5.34
CA ALA A 143 2.31 -0.96 5.94
C ALA A 143 3.36 -0.56 4.88
N HIS A 144 3.56 -1.38 3.85
CA HIS A 144 4.39 -1.06 2.69
C HIS A 144 3.80 0.15 1.93
N GLU A 145 2.50 0.13 1.61
CA GLU A 145 1.84 1.27 0.95
C GLU A 145 1.90 2.55 1.81
N TYR A 146 1.81 2.42 3.13
CA TYR A 146 2.02 3.54 4.04
C TYR A 146 3.49 4.01 4.07
N GLY A 147 4.45 3.11 3.90
CA GLY A 147 5.86 3.44 3.69
C GLY A 147 6.05 4.42 2.54
N HIS A 148 5.36 4.21 1.42
CA HIS A 148 5.33 5.19 0.33
C HIS A 148 4.69 6.53 0.73
N GLN A 149 3.65 6.54 1.58
CA GLN A 149 3.13 7.79 2.12
C GLN A 149 4.19 8.55 2.93
N LEU A 150 4.98 7.85 3.75
CA LEU A 150 6.10 8.47 4.48
C LEU A 150 7.13 9.04 3.51
N GLN A 151 7.46 8.32 2.45
CA GLN A 151 8.35 8.79 1.39
C GLN A 151 7.87 10.10 0.77
N TYR A 152 6.59 10.18 0.38
CA TYR A 152 6.01 11.41 -0.16
C TYR A 152 6.00 12.57 0.84
N ILE A 153 5.69 12.29 2.11
CA ILE A 153 5.58 13.31 3.16
C ILE A 153 6.94 13.90 3.53
N PHE A 154 7.97 13.06 3.62
CA PHE A 154 9.28 13.42 4.17
C PHE A 154 10.37 13.59 3.10
N GLY A 155 10.06 13.35 1.83
CA GLY A 155 11.04 13.38 0.75
C GLY A 155 12.06 12.24 0.86
N LEU A 156 11.60 11.05 1.25
CA LEU A 156 12.39 9.82 1.33
C LEU A 156 12.19 8.98 0.04
N PRO A 157 13.05 7.99 -0.24
CA PRO A 157 14.30 7.66 0.46
C PRO A 157 15.36 8.74 0.32
N SER A 158 16.29 8.84 1.27
CA SER A 158 17.45 9.74 1.16
C SER A 158 18.46 9.31 0.10
N THR A 159 18.32 8.10 -0.42
CA THR A 159 19.16 7.59 -1.52
C THR A 159 18.38 7.52 -2.83
N SER A 160 18.99 8.03 -3.90
CA SER A 160 18.40 8.04 -5.24
C SER A 160 19.12 7.08 -6.18
N GLU A 161 18.36 6.38 -7.01
CA GLU A 161 18.83 5.62 -8.16
C GLU A 161 17.90 5.86 -9.37
N ASN A 162 18.30 5.39 -10.56
CA ASN A 162 17.47 5.45 -11.77
C ASN A 162 16.39 4.34 -11.82
N THR A 163 16.21 3.58 -10.74
CA THR A 163 15.22 2.51 -10.62
C THR A 163 14.31 2.77 -9.41
N ALA A 164 13.12 2.17 -9.38
CA ALA A 164 12.19 2.25 -8.25
C ALA A 164 12.69 1.54 -6.98
N ARG A 165 13.76 0.74 -7.09
CA ARG A 165 14.27 -0.15 -6.06
C ARG A 165 14.51 0.52 -4.69
N PRO A 166 15.13 1.72 -4.57
CA PRO A 166 15.30 2.34 -3.25
C PRO A 166 13.95 2.59 -2.56
N ASN A 167 12.94 3.06 -3.31
CA ASN A 167 11.61 3.34 -2.81
C ASN A 167 10.92 2.06 -2.32
N GLU A 168 10.93 1.01 -3.15
CA GLU A 168 10.29 -0.28 -2.85
C GLU A 168 10.93 -0.99 -1.66
N LEU A 169 12.26 -1.02 -1.59
CA LEU A 169 12.97 -1.72 -0.52
C LEU A 169 12.85 -0.99 0.82
N GLU A 170 12.86 0.34 0.82
CA GLU A 170 12.58 1.07 2.06
C GLU A 170 11.13 0.87 2.51
N ALA A 171 10.16 0.81 1.59
CA ALA A 171 8.76 0.49 1.90
C ALA A 171 8.60 -0.93 2.49
N ASP A 172 9.33 -1.93 1.96
CA ASP A 172 9.45 -3.25 2.57
C ASP A 172 10.05 -3.19 3.99
N GLY A 173 11.05 -2.32 4.19
CA GLY A 173 11.63 -2.04 5.48
C GLY A 173 10.61 -1.45 6.47
N PHE A 174 9.85 -0.43 6.07
CA PHE A 174 8.79 0.15 6.89
C PHE A 174 7.74 -0.90 7.28
N ALA A 175 7.41 -1.82 6.37
CA ALA A 175 6.50 -2.91 6.66
C ALA A 175 7.08 -3.88 7.71
N GLY A 176 8.34 -4.29 7.56
CA GLY A 176 9.05 -5.10 8.57
C GLY A 176 9.11 -4.41 9.95
N TYR A 177 9.37 -3.11 9.96
CA TYR A 177 9.38 -2.28 11.17
C TYR A 177 8.02 -2.28 11.85
N TYR A 178 6.94 -2.03 11.10
CA TYR A 178 5.57 -2.08 11.63
C TYR A 178 5.24 -3.44 12.23
N LEU A 179 5.65 -4.53 11.59
CA LEU A 179 5.39 -5.88 12.06
C LEU A 179 6.08 -6.17 13.41
N ARG A 180 7.27 -5.60 13.64
CA ARG A 180 8.02 -5.75 14.89
C ARG A 180 7.46 -4.89 16.03
N ARG A 181 7.13 -3.63 15.76
CA ARG A 181 6.91 -2.63 16.81
C ARG A 181 5.83 -3.05 17.81
N PRO A 182 6.02 -2.86 19.13
CA PRO A 182 5.01 -3.21 20.14
C PRO A 182 3.67 -2.51 19.96
N ASN A 183 3.69 -1.26 19.49
CA ASN A 183 2.52 -0.48 19.13
C ASN A 183 2.09 -0.66 17.65
N GLY A 184 2.76 -1.53 16.90
CA GLY A 184 2.40 -1.94 15.53
C GLY A 184 1.64 -3.27 15.50
N TYR A 185 2.14 -4.23 14.72
CA TYR A 185 1.60 -5.60 14.69
C TYR A 185 2.13 -6.50 15.82
N ASN A 186 3.20 -6.07 16.50
CA ASN A 186 3.74 -6.64 17.73
C ASN A 186 4.18 -8.13 17.62
N LYS A 187 5.07 -8.44 16.68
CA LYS A 187 5.71 -9.75 16.54
C LYS A 187 7.13 -9.74 17.04
N THR A 188 7.49 -10.73 17.86
CA THR A 188 8.80 -10.78 18.52
C THR A 188 9.76 -11.72 17.82
N ASN A 189 9.27 -12.79 17.21
CA ASN A 189 10.11 -13.71 16.45
C ASN A 189 9.88 -13.51 14.96
N PHE A 190 10.94 -13.59 14.17
CA PHE A 190 10.84 -13.35 12.74
C PHE A 190 10.04 -14.44 12.00
N SER A 191 10.08 -15.67 12.50
CA SER A 191 9.25 -16.77 11.99
C SER A 191 7.74 -16.53 12.13
N GLU A 192 7.30 -15.67 13.05
CA GLU A 192 5.88 -15.30 13.19
C GLU A 192 5.38 -14.47 12.01
N ILE A 193 6.29 -13.87 11.23
CA ILE A 193 5.97 -13.04 10.07
C ILE A 193 6.26 -13.75 8.75
N ALA A 194 6.33 -15.08 8.77
CA ALA A 194 6.77 -15.89 7.64
C ALA A 194 6.01 -15.62 6.35
N ALA A 195 4.69 -15.72 6.42
CA ALA A 195 3.85 -15.50 5.27
C ALA A 195 3.91 -14.05 4.75
N ALA A 196 4.22 -13.08 5.61
CA ALA A 196 4.33 -11.69 5.22
C ALA A 196 5.56 -11.46 4.33
N TYR A 197 6.76 -11.85 4.74
CA TYR A 197 7.93 -11.69 3.87
C TYR A 197 7.90 -12.62 2.66
N GLU A 198 7.16 -13.74 2.72
CA GLU A 198 6.95 -14.61 1.55
C GLU A 198 6.13 -13.92 0.46
N PHE A 199 5.22 -13.04 0.86
CA PHE A 199 4.50 -12.21 -0.08
C PHE A 199 5.42 -11.12 -0.68
N ALA A 200 6.22 -10.42 0.14
CA ALA A 200 7.16 -9.40 -0.35
C ALA A 200 8.09 -9.96 -1.44
N GLN A 201 8.67 -11.14 -1.23
CA GLN A 201 9.55 -11.75 -2.24
C GLN A 201 8.82 -12.13 -3.53
N SER A 202 7.53 -12.45 -3.46
CA SER A 202 6.74 -12.87 -4.63
C SER A 202 6.50 -11.74 -5.63
N ILE A 203 6.67 -10.49 -5.20
CA ILE A 203 6.56 -9.28 -6.04
C ILE A 203 7.94 -8.83 -6.54
N GLY A 204 9.04 -9.45 -6.08
CA GLY A 204 10.37 -9.14 -6.57
C GLY A 204 10.57 -9.54 -8.05
N ASP A 205 11.49 -8.86 -8.73
CA ASP A 205 11.80 -9.09 -10.14
C ASP A 205 13.32 -9.14 -10.40
N TYR A 206 13.74 -9.55 -11.59
CA TYR A 206 15.16 -9.62 -11.99
C TYR A 206 15.50 -8.63 -13.12
N GLN A 207 14.63 -7.66 -13.40
CA GLN A 207 14.80 -6.68 -14.47
C GLN A 207 15.70 -5.52 -14.02
N THR A 208 16.94 -5.80 -13.62
CA THR A 208 17.81 -4.85 -12.90
C THR A 208 18.17 -3.56 -13.66
N SER A 209 17.93 -3.50 -14.97
CA SER A 209 18.11 -2.30 -15.81
C SER A 209 16.81 -1.54 -16.09
N SER A 210 15.67 -2.06 -15.65
CA SER A 210 14.36 -1.43 -15.80
C SER A 210 14.22 -0.29 -14.79
N PRO A 211 13.72 0.89 -15.21
CA PRO A 211 13.34 1.95 -14.27
C PRO A 211 12.30 1.46 -13.22
N ASN A 212 11.51 0.45 -13.57
CA ASN A 212 10.50 -0.15 -12.68
C ASN A 212 11.03 -1.38 -11.92
N HIS A 213 12.36 -1.54 -11.80
CA HIS A 213 12.91 -2.64 -11.00
C HIS A 213 12.60 -2.43 -9.52
N HIS A 214 11.87 -3.35 -8.91
CA HIS A 214 11.45 -3.27 -7.51
C HIS A 214 12.51 -3.81 -6.54
N GLY A 215 13.49 -4.53 -7.08
CA GLY A 215 14.44 -5.34 -6.32
C GLY A 215 14.19 -6.83 -6.51
N THR A 216 15.26 -7.62 -6.36
CA THR A 216 15.16 -9.08 -6.46
C THR A 216 14.39 -9.66 -5.27
N PRO A 217 13.79 -10.85 -5.40
CA PRO A 217 13.14 -11.53 -4.28
C PRO A 217 14.00 -11.59 -3.01
N ALA A 218 15.31 -11.84 -3.16
CA ALA A 218 16.28 -11.84 -2.07
C ALA A 218 16.46 -10.45 -1.41
N GLN A 219 16.52 -9.39 -2.22
CA GLN A 219 16.59 -8.01 -1.74
C GLN A 219 15.32 -7.61 -0.98
N ARG A 220 14.14 -7.99 -1.46
CA ARG A 220 12.88 -7.68 -0.76
C ARG A 220 12.79 -8.35 0.61
N ARG A 221 13.17 -9.64 0.71
CA ARG A 221 13.25 -10.34 2.01
C ARG A 221 14.22 -9.69 2.99
N SER A 222 15.41 -9.36 2.50
CA SER A 222 16.45 -8.75 3.32
C SER A 222 16.03 -7.36 3.80
N ALA A 223 15.23 -6.62 3.01
CA ALA A 223 14.68 -5.33 3.40
C ALA A 223 13.66 -5.47 4.54
N VAL A 224 12.71 -6.42 4.42
CA VAL A 224 11.77 -6.73 5.50
C VAL A 224 12.51 -7.15 6.78
N ARG A 225 13.55 -7.99 6.67
CA ARG A 225 14.35 -8.42 7.82
C ARG A 225 15.06 -7.24 8.48
N LEU A 226 15.71 -6.37 7.70
CA LEU A 226 16.36 -5.18 8.24
C LEU A 226 15.34 -4.27 8.95
N GLY A 227 14.20 -4.01 8.33
CA GLY A 227 13.11 -3.25 8.94
C GLY A 227 12.64 -3.85 10.28
N PHE A 228 12.44 -5.17 10.30
CA PHE A 228 12.06 -5.90 11.51
C PHE A 228 13.10 -5.80 12.62
N LEU A 229 14.40 -5.85 12.29
CA LEU A 229 15.48 -5.66 13.25
C LEU A 229 15.51 -4.22 13.79
N LEU A 230 15.35 -3.22 12.92
CA LEU A 230 15.28 -1.81 13.33
C LEU A 230 14.05 -1.53 14.20
N GLY A 231 12.95 -2.29 14.04
CA GLY A 231 11.75 -2.18 14.85
C GLY A 231 11.93 -2.48 16.35
N GLN A 232 13.10 -2.94 16.77
CA GLN A 232 13.48 -2.99 18.19
C GLN A 232 13.58 -1.60 18.81
N TYR A 233 13.90 -0.61 18.00
CA TYR A 233 14.10 0.78 18.39
C TYR A 233 12.90 1.62 18.01
N ASP A 234 12.70 2.73 18.72
CA ASP A 234 11.66 3.70 18.42
C ASP A 234 12.22 4.81 17.53
N LEU A 235 12.01 4.67 16.22
CA LEU A 235 12.50 5.56 15.18
C LEU A 235 11.33 6.34 14.56
N ASN A 236 11.55 7.63 14.31
CA ASN A 236 10.74 8.38 13.35
C ASN A 236 11.15 8.02 11.91
N ALA A 237 10.36 8.46 10.92
CA ALA A 237 10.57 8.09 9.52
C ALA A 237 11.97 8.44 8.99
N SER A 238 12.47 9.65 9.26
CA SER A 238 13.80 10.08 8.80
C SER A 238 14.95 9.32 9.48
N ASN A 239 14.81 8.99 10.77
CA ASN A 239 15.79 8.17 11.48
C ASN A 239 15.74 6.70 11.02
N PHE A 240 14.56 6.20 10.65
CA PHE A 240 14.42 4.90 10.02
C PHE A 240 15.15 4.88 8.68
N ASP A 241 14.85 5.81 7.77
CA ASP A 241 15.51 5.96 6.46
C ASP A 241 17.05 5.97 6.61
N TYR A 242 17.57 6.84 7.49
CA TYR A 242 19.00 6.95 7.74
C TYR A 242 19.62 5.60 8.14
N ASN A 243 19.04 4.93 9.14
CA ASN A 243 19.58 3.67 9.63
C ASN A 243 19.38 2.54 8.61
N PHE A 244 18.24 2.52 7.93
CA PHE A 244 17.93 1.57 6.88
C PHE A 244 19.00 1.65 5.80
N PHE A 245 19.18 2.80 5.14
CA PHE A 245 20.19 2.93 4.09
C PHE A 245 21.62 2.90 4.62
N TYR A 246 21.89 3.23 5.88
CA TYR A 246 23.22 3.02 6.48
C TYR A 246 23.65 1.55 6.35
N TYR A 247 22.79 0.62 6.76
CA TYR A 247 23.09 -0.81 6.66
C TYR A 247 22.76 -1.37 5.27
N TYR A 248 21.80 -0.81 4.55
CA TYR A 248 21.30 -1.34 3.28
C TYR A 248 21.98 -0.79 2.02
N GLN A 249 23.03 0.04 2.17
CA GLN A 249 23.81 0.58 1.04
C GLN A 249 24.31 -0.50 0.06
N GLY A 250 24.44 -1.74 0.52
CA GLY A 250 24.89 -2.86 -0.30
C GLY A 250 23.92 -3.32 -1.36
N VAL A 251 22.64 -2.97 -1.24
CA VAL A 251 21.65 -3.29 -2.26
C VAL A 251 21.72 -2.32 -3.43
N LEU A 252 22.17 -1.09 -3.17
CA LEU A 252 22.30 -0.03 -4.15
C LEU A 252 23.61 -0.19 -4.95
N ASN A 253 24.74 -0.37 -4.24
CA ASN A 253 26.09 -0.40 -4.82
C ASN A 253 26.95 -1.63 -4.42
N GLY A 254 26.40 -2.68 -3.81
CA GLY A 254 27.10 -3.96 -3.58
C GLY A 254 27.94 -4.10 -2.30
N THR A 255 27.94 -3.12 -1.39
CA THR A 255 28.61 -3.25 -0.07
C THR A 255 27.73 -2.86 1.13
N TYR A 256 27.49 -3.80 2.06
CA TYR A 256 27.01 -3.46 3.39
C TYR A 256 28.10 -2.65 4.10
N LYS A 257 27.73 -1.53 4.74
CA LYS A 257 28.69 -0.79 5.56
C LYS A 257 29.04 -1.62 6.79
N MET A 258 30.31 -2.04 6.85
CA MET A 258 30.95 -2.60 8.04
C MET A 258 31.54 -1.52 8.96
N GLY A 259 31.32 -0.24 8.62
CA GLY A 259 31.76 0.89 9.43
C GLY A 259 30.87 1.05 10.68
N LYS A 260 31.42 1.70 11.70
CA LYS A 260 30.68 2.01 12.94
C LYS A 260 29.67 3.14 12.69
N ASN A 261 28.39 2.92 12.99
CA ASN A 261 27.38 3.97 13.00
C ASN A 261 27.51 4.80 14.28
N ILE A 262 28.38 5.82 14.22
CA ILE A 262 28.67 6.70 15.37
C ILE A 262 27.44 7.53 15.77
N ALA A 263 26.52 7.79 14.85
CA ALA A 263 25.29 8.53 15.12
C ALA A 263 24.30 7.73 15.98
N ASN A 264 24.28 6.40 15.87
CA ASN A 264 23.38 5.51 16.61
C ASN A 264 24.13 4.29 17.18
N PRO A 265 24.96 4.48 18.23
CA PRO A 265 25.86 3.43 18.72
C PRO A 265 25.15 2.21 19.32
N GLU A 266 23.94 2.37 19.88
CA GLU A 266 23.16 1.24 20.40
C GLU A 266 22.59 0.38 19.26
N ILE A 267 22.06 1.03 18.22
CA ILE A 267 21.59 0.37 17.00
C ILE A 267 22.76 -0.33 16.32
N ASP A 268 23.93 0.32 16.24
CA ASP A 268 25.16 -0.26 15.71
C ASP A 268 25.56 -1.57 16.40
N ALA A 269 25.58 -1.56 17.74
CA ALA A 269 25.94 -2.74 18.54
C ALA A 269 24.97 -3.91 18.34
N TYR A 270 23.69 -3.63 18.13
CA TYR A 270 22.69 -4.65 17.81
C TYR A 270 22.80 -5.13 16.37
N MET A 271 22.81 -4.20 15.40
CA MET A 271 22.84 -4.52 13.98
C MET A 271 24.10 -5.24 13.56
N SER A 272 25.25 -4.96 14.19
CA SER A 272 26.53 -5.64 13.94
C SER A 272 26.44 -7.17 14.09
N GLN A 273 25.49 -7.68 14.88
CA GLN A 273 25.27 -9.12 15.06
C GLN A 273 24.60 -9.76 13.84
N TYR A 274 23.97 -8.96 12.97
CA TYR A 274 23.14 -9.41 11.85
C TYR A 274 23.65 -8.97 10.48
N ILE A 275 24.72 -8.18 10.37
CA ILE A 275 25.19 -7.68 9.06
C ILE A 275 25.53 -8.83 8.11
N ASP A 276 26.22 -9.87 8.59
CA ASP A 276 26.56 -11.03 7.77
C ASP A 276 25.31 -11.84 7.37
N GLU A 277 24.31 -11.93 8.25
CA GLU A 277 23.02 -12.57 7.95
C GLU A 277 22.30 -11.80 6.83
N LEU A 278 22.13 -10.49 6.99
CA LEU A 278 21.48 -9.61 6.02
C LEU A 278 22.16 -9.67 4.65
N LYS A 279 23.51 -9.68 4.62
CA LYS A 279 24.26 -9.87 3.38
C LYS A 279 23.93 -11.20 2.70
N LYS A 280 23.94 -12.30 3.44
CA LYS A 280 23.64 -13.64 2.88
C LYS A 280 22.19 -13.77 2.41
N ILE A 281 21.23 -13.15 3.10
CA ILE A 281 19.83 -13.12 2.66
C ILE A 281 19.75 -12.40 1.31
N GLN A 282 20.40 -11.25 1.22
CA GLN A 282 20.36 -10.35 0.07
C GLN A 282 21.06 -10.93 -1.18
N THR A 283 22.17 -11.66 -0.99
CA THR A 283 22.88 -12.35 -2.09
C THR A 283 22.18 -13.66 -2.51
N GLY A 284 21.17 -14.10 -1.75
CA GLY A 284 20.48 -15.38 -1.98
C GLY A 284 21.26 -16.60 -1.48
N GLU A 285 22.31 -16.40 -0.68
CA GLU A 285 23.04 -17.48 -0.01
C GLU A 285 22.17 -18.17 1.06
N ILE A 286 21.26 -17.43 1.71
CA ILE A 286 20.21 -18.03 2.55
C ILE A 286 19.03 -18.43 1.68
N SER A 287 18.75 -19.73 1.63
CA SER A 287 17.59 -20.27 0.91
C SER A 287 16.26 -19.77 1.50
N ALA A 288 15.18 -19.90 0.73
CA ALA A 288 13.85 -19.54 1.21
C ALA A 288 13.45 -20.31 2.48
N GLU A 289 13.88 -21.56 2.61
CA GLU A 289 13.54 -22.41 3.76
C GLU A 289 14.36 -22.05 5.00
N GLU A 290 15.66 -21.79 4.84
CA GLU A 290 16.51 -21.31 5.94
C GLU A 290 16.03 -19.96 6.47
N PHE A 291 15.55 -19.08 5.57
CA PHE A 291 15.03 -17.77 5.95
C PHE A 291 13.82 -17.87 6.90
N LYS A 292 12.98 -18.92 6.78
CA LYS A 292 11.83 -19.11 7.67
C LYS A 292 12.17 -19.50 9.09
N ASN A 293 13.36 -20.01 9.27
CA ASN A 293 13.85 -20.52 10.55
C ASN A 293 14.77 -19.52 11.25
N LEU A 294 14.94 -18.31 10.70
CA LEU A 294 15.66 -17.23 11.37
C LEU A 294 14.93 -16.81 12.64
N LYS A 295 15.71 -16.56 13.70
CA LYS A 295 15.21 -16.12 15.00
C LYS A 295 14.97 -14.61 15.01
#